data_AF-A0A8J7IGE8-F1
#
_entry.id   AF-A0A8J7IGE8-F1
#
_cell.length_a   1.000
_cell.length_b   1.000
_cell.length_c   1.000
_cell.angle_alpha   90.00
_cell.angle_beta   90.00
_cell.angle_gamma   90.00
#
_symmetry.space_group_name_H-M   'P 1'
#
loop_
_entity.id
_entity.type
_entity.pdbx_description
1 polymer ?
#
loop_
_entity_poly.entity_id
_entity_poly.type
_entity_poly.pdbx_seq_one_letter_code
_entity_poly.pdbx_strand_id
1 'polypeptide(L)'
;MKKIIITTIWLFISQLIISQDCLDVKFKLRGYFYAGTSQTDSTAAGGFYEDQNSPKTIDNKINRLSSDEKFQIIAKNDSISEFSTDIKGFKVFVINKTDSIVKLPAQDSRLYLKRQVFYNDKWRDIEYLPSSWCGNSYHSVFIKPNEYWDFNAPCLTGKIEAKFRFELYVNENLIIYSNEFSGNFNKKQLIKEQGHKPVGLMDPYNN
;
A
#
# COMPACT_ATOMS: atom_id res chain seq x y z
N MET A 1 69.86 -6.01 -2.44
CA MET A 1 68.65 -5.51 -1.74
C MET A 1 67.48 -6.40 -2.13
N LYS A 2 66.97 -7.24 -1.20
CA LYS A 2 65.88 -8.20 -1.44
C LYS A 2 64.54 -7.47 -1.40
N LYS A 3 63.75 -7.53 -2.48
CA LYS A 3 62.36 -7.02 -2.51
C LYS A 3 61.43 -8.09 -1.93
N ILE A 4 60.77 -7.75 -0.82
CA ILE A 4 59.71 -8.54 -0.21
C ILE A 4 58.41 -8.22 -0.95
N ILE A 5 57.79 -9.22 -1.57
CA ILE A 5 56.46 -9.11 -2.18
C ILE A 5 55.45 -9.48 -1.11
N ILE A 6 54.70 -8.49 -0.61
CA ILE A 6 53.56 -8.70 0.27
C ILE A 6 52.35 -8.96 -0.63
N THR A 7 51.87 -10.20 -0.64
CA THR A 7 50.62 -10.58 -1.31
C THR A 7 49.47 -10.35 -0.34
N THR A 8 48.66 -9.34 -0.61
CA THR A 8 47.46 -9.02 0.18
C THR A 8 46.32 -9.96 -0.26
N ILE A 9 45.91 -10.88 0.62
CA ILE A 9 44.75 -11.76 0.39
C ILE A 9 43.48 -10.96 0.70
N TRP A 10 42.64 -10.73 -0.30
CA TRP A 10 41.30 -10.17 -0.13
C TRP A 10 40.32 -11.29 0.23
N LEU A 11 39.80 -11.27 1.46
CA LEU A 11 38.65 -12.09 1.86
C LEU A 11 37.38 -11.49 1.22
N PHE A 12 36.77 -12.21 0.29
CA PHE A 12 35.41 -11.93 -0.15
C PHE A 12 34.43 -12.46 0.91
N ILE A 13 33.82 -11.56 1.68
CA ILE A 13 32.66 -11.87 2.50
C ILE A 13 31.46 -11.91 1.55
N SER A 14 30.98 -13.12 1.22
CA SER A 14 29.71 -13.27 0.53
C SER A 14 28.59 -12.85 1.47
N GLN A 15 27.95 -11.73 1.17
CA GLN A 15 26.70 -11.36 1.85
C GLN A 15 25.64 -12.39 1.45
N LEU A 16 25.09 -13.09 2.44
CA LEU A 16 23.88 -13.89 2.27
C LEU A 16 22.75 -12.94 1.87
N ILE A 17 22.43 -12.92 0.58
CA ILE A 17 21.21 -12.28 0.07
C ILE A 17 20.07 -13.18 0.54
N ILE A 18 19.36 -12.77 1.59
CA ILE A 18 18.07 -13.36 1.93
C ILE A 18 17.15 -13.07 0.74
N SER A 19 16.79 -14.11 -0.01
CA SER A 19 15.90 -13.99 -1.17
C SER A 19 14.51 -13.65 -0.68
N GLN A 20 14.09 -12.39 -0.83
CA GLN A 20 12.71 -11.98 -0.59
C GLN A 20 11.84 -12.42 -1.78
N ASP A 21 10.81 -13.22 -1.51
CA ASP A 21 9.94 -13.76 -2.54
C ASP A 21 8.65 -12.93 -2.69
N CYS A 22 8.05 -13.00 -3.88
CA CYS A 22 6.70 -12.47 -4.10
C CYS A 22 5.66 -13.38 -3.43
N LEU A 23 4.58 -12.80 -2.94
CA LEU A 23 3.56 -13.49 -2.18
C LEU A 23 2.63 -14.33 -3.07
N ASP A 24 2.65 -15.66 -2.90
CA ASP A 24 1.70 -16.59 -3.54
C ASP A 24 0.50 -16.86 -2.62
N VAL A 25 -0.60 -16.14 -2.82
CA VAL A 25 -1.83 -16.29 -2.03
C VAL A 25 -3.02 -16.68 -2.89
N LYS A 26 -3.93 -17.43 -2.27
CA LYS A 26 -5.18 -17.92 -2.90
C LYS A 26 -6.42 -17.29 -2.28
N PHE A 27 -6.27 -16.10 -1.71
CA PHE A 27 -7.30 -15.32 -1.05
C PHE A 27 -7.05 -13.82 -1.22
N LYS A 28 -8.08 -13.00 -1.08
CA LYS A 28 -8.00 -11.53 -1.05
C LYS A 28 -7.26 -11.11 0.21
N LEU A 29 -6.23 -10.29 0.06
CA LEU A 29 -5.56 -9.69 1.22
C LEU A 29 -6.48 -8.68 1.88
N ARG A 30 -6.48 -8.66 3.21
CA ARG A 30 -7.13 -7.62 4.00
C ARG A 30 -6.39 -6.31 3.77
N GLY A 31 -7.11 -5.20 3.62
CA GLY A 31 -6.49 -3.91 3.34
C GLY A 31 -5.42 -3.53 4.36
N TYR A 32 -4.32 -2.98 3.85
CA TYR A 32 -3.08 -2.73 4.60
C TYR A 32 -2.53 -1.30 4.38
N PHE A 33 -3.30 -0.43 3.73
CA PHE A 33 -2.92 0.97 3.49
C PHE A 33 -3.33 1.85 4.67
N TYR A 34 -2.53 1.80 5.74
CA TYR A 34 -2.72 2.62 6.93
C TYR A 34 -1.98 3.96 6.81
N ALA A 35 -2.70 5.05 7.07
CA ALA A 35 -2.24 6.41 6.87
C ALA A 35 -2.41 7.22 8.16
N GLY A 36 -1.33 7.86 8.60
CA GLY A 36 -1.42 8.95 9.56
C GLY A 36 -2.02 10.20 8.91
N THR A 37 -2.30 11.24 9.71
CA THR A 37 -3.00 12.44 9.24
C THR A 37 -2.19 13.72 9.44
N SER A 38 -2.27 14.67 8.50
CA SER A 38 -1.62 15.98 8.63
C SER A 38 -2.35 16.97 9.52
N GLN A 39 -3.58 16.63 9.92
CA GLN A 39 -4.36 17.37 10.91
C GLN A 39 -5.34 16.45 11.63
N THR A 40 -5.65 16.78 12.88
CA THR A 40 -6.64 16.05 13.67
C THR A 40 -8.03 16.15 13.05
N ASP A 41 -8.76 15.03 13.04
CA ASP A 41 -10.19 15.04 12.75
C ASP A 41 -10.98 15.51 13.97
N SER A 42 -11.25 16.82 14.04
CA SER A 42 -12.03 17.40 15.13
C SER A 42 -13.50 16.98 15.14
N THR A 43 -13.97 16.28 14.10
CA THR A 43 -15.35 15.80 13.98
C THR A 43 -15.51 14.33 14.37
N ALA A 44 -14.41 13.60 14.55
CA ALA A 44 -14.47 12.19 14.91
C ALA A 44 -14.78 12.01 16.41
N ALA A 45 -15.52 10.96 16.75
CA ALA A 45 -15.87 10.63 18.13
C ALA A 45 -14.65 10.19 18.99
N GLY A 46 -13.50 9.91 18.34
CA GLY A 46 -12.31 9.34 18.97
C GLY A 46 -12.40 7.81 19.11
N GLY A 47 -11.30 7.18 19.54
CA GLY A 47 -11.25 5.72 19.80
C GLY A 47 -10.95 4.85 18.57
N PHE A 48 -10.66 5.44 17.43
CA PHE A 48 -10.06 4.76 16.27
C PHE A 48 -8.57 4.51 16.51
N TYR A 49 -8.02 3.52 15.80
CA TYR A 49 -6.56 3.40 15.67
C TYR A 49 -5.99 4.55 14.83
N GLU A 50 -4.89 5.14 15.30
CA GLU A 50 -4.11 6.15 14.59
C GLU A 50 -2.80 5.54 14.08
N ASP A 51 -2.56 5.63 12.77
CA ASP A 51 -1.33 5.15 12.16
C ASP A 51 -0.22 6.22 12.16
N GLN A 52 1.04 5.77 12.27
CA GLN A 52 2.21 6.64 12.35
C GLN A 52 2.78 7.06 10.98
N ASN A 53 2.25 6.52 9.88
CA ASN A 53 2.63 6.88 8.51
C ASN A 53 2.13 8.27 8.14
N SER A 54 2.74 9.29 8.74
CA SER A 54 2.40 10.70 8.54
C SER A 54 2.74 11.15 7.12
N PRO A 55 1.92 12.03 6.50
CA PRO A 55 2.24 12.62 5.20
C PRO A 55 3.60 13.31 5.19
N LYS A 56 4.25 13.25 4.04
CA LYS A 56 5.58 13.83 3.79
C LYS A 56 5.46 14.93 2.77
N THR A 57 6.25 15.99 2.89
CA THR A 57 6.31 17.04 1.87
C THR A 57 6.83 16.49 0.54
N ILE A 58 6.17 16.85 -0.56
CA ILE A 58 6.61 16.49 -1.91
C ILE A 58 8.00 17.07 -2.17
N ASP A 59 8.93 16.19 -2.54
CA ASP A 59 10.29 16.55 -2.95
C ASP A 59 10.46 16.44 -4.48
N ASN A 60 11.68 16.71 -4.96
CA ASN A 60 12.01 16.61 -6.38
C ASN A 60 11.83 15.20 -6.95
N LYS A 61 12.02 14.15 -6.15
CA LYS A 61 11.85 12.76 -6.59
C LYS A 61 10.38 12.46 -6.81
N ILE A 62 9.51 12.86 -5.88
CA ILE A 62 8.06 12.70 -5.99
C ILE A 62 7.50 13.58 -7.11
N ASN A 63 8.01 14.80 -7.29
CA ASN A 63 7.61 15.66 -8.42
C ASN A 63 7.89 15.02 -9.78
N ARG A 64 9.05 14.37 -9.95
CA ARG A 64 9.41 13.66 -11.19
C ARG A 64 8.63 12.36 -11.40
N LEU A 65 8.21 11.71 -10.33
CA LEU A 65 7.39 10.50 -10.38
C LEU A 65 5.95 10.80 -10.79
N SER A 66 5.46 11.96 -10.38
CA SER A 66 4.06 12.36 -10.51
C SER A 66 3.68 12.76 -11.93
N SER A 67 2.44 12.47 -12.32
CA SER A 67 1.83 13.03 -13.53
C SER A 67 1.34 14.48 -13.30
N ASP A 68 0.71 15.05 -14.32
CA ASP A 68 0.06 16.38 -14.29
C ASP A 68 -1.22 16.41 -13.44
N GLU A 69 -1.75 15.24 -13.06
CA GLU A 69 -2.91 15.14 -12.17
C GLU A 69 -2.63 15.74 -10.79
N LYS A 70 -3.53 16.59 -10.30
CA LYS A 70 -3.32 17.31 -9.04
C LYS A 70 -3.48 16.41 -7.80
N PHE A 71 -4.33 15.38 -7.85
CA PHE A 71 -4.45 14.39 -6.79
C PHE A 71 -4.45 13.00 -7.42
N GLN A 72 -3.49 12.15 -7.05
CA GLN A 72 -3.20 10.93 -7.80
C GLN A 72 -2.66 9.79 -6.94
N ILE A 73 -2.81 8.57 -7.45
CA ILE A 73 -2.18 7.36 -6.91
C ILE A 73 -1.16 6.86 -7.93
N ILE A 74 0.02 6.46 -7.46
CA ILE A 74 1.06 5.91 -8.33
C ILE A 74 1.56 4.59 -7.78
N ALA A 75 1.45 3.53 -8.58
CA ALA A 75 2.04 2.23 -8.30
C ALA A 75 3.38 2.12 -9.01
N LYS A 76 4.46 2.09 -8.22
CA LYS A 76 5.83 1.97 -8.71
C LYS A 76 6.29 0.51 -8.62
N ASN A 77 5.73 -0.37 -9.47
CA ASN A 77 5.92 -1.83 -9.39
C ASN A 77 7.38 -2.30 -9.63
N ASP A 78 8.23 -1.44 -10.18
CA ASP A 78 9.66 -1.63 -10.41
C ASP A 78 10.52 -1.26 -9.18
N SER A 79 9.94 -0.58 -8.19
CA SER A 79 10.65 -0.30 -6.94
C SER A 79 10.78 -1.55 -6.08
N ILE A 80 11.95 -1.71 -5.48
CA ILE A 80 12.20 -2.75 -4.49
C ILE A 80 11.89 -2.17 -3.11
N SER A 81 10.93 -2.76 -2.42
CA SER A 81 10.67 -2.52 -1.00
C SER A 81 10.39 -3.84 -0.28
N GLU A 82 10.44 -3.84 1.04
CA GLU A 82 9.96 -4.96 1.85
C GLU A 82 8.51 -4.69 2.25
N PHE A 83 7.61 -5.63 2.02
CA PHE A 83 6.21 -5.52 2.48
C PHE A 83 6.06 -6.01 3.92
N SER A 84 6.63 -7.18 4.18
CA SER A 84 6.77 -7.80 5.50
C SER A 84 8.03 -8.67 5.48
N THR A 85 8.41 -9.22 6.63
CA THR A 85 9.55 -10.15 6.73
C THR A 85 9.51 -11.19 5.60
N ASP A 86 10.59 -11.24 4.83
CA ASP A 86 10.83 -12.13 3.68
C ASP A 86 9.88 -11.97 2.48
N ILE A 87 8.99 -10.97 2.49
CA ILE A 87 8.06 -10.70 1.39
C ILE A 87 8.47 -9.44 0.63
N LYS A 88 8.81 -9.62 -0.63
CA LYS A 88 9.09 -8.52 -1.54
C LYS A 88 7.83 -7.70 -1.78
N GLY A 89 8.00 -6.39 -1.78
CA GLY A 89 6.98 -5.41 -2.11
C GLY A 89 7.47 -4.37 -3.10
N PHE A 90 6.59 -3.44 -3.37
CA PHE A 90 6.85 -2.23 -4.14
C PHE A 90 6.11 -1.05 -3.54
N LYS A 91 6.52 0.17 -3.91
CA LYS A 91 5.94 1.40 -3.41
C LYS A 91 4.64 1.79 -4.13
N VAL A 92 3.66 2.20 -3.34
CA VAL A 92 2.44 2.87 -3.80
C VAL A 92 2.40 4.25 -3.15
N PHE A 93 2.12 5.28 -3.93
CA PHE A 93 2.08 6.67 -3.47
C PHE A 93 0.67 7.23 -3.62
N VAL A 94 0.23 8.03 -2.65
CA VAL A 94 -0.95 8.90 -2.75
C VAL A 94 -0.46 10.33 -2.60
N ILE A 95 -0.66 11.16 -3.62
CA ILE A 95 0.05 12.44 -3.77
C ILE A 95 -0.97 13.56 -3.95
N ASN A 96 -0.86 14.60 -3.12
CA ASN A 96 -1.68 15.81 -3.19
C ASN A 96 -0.85 17.02 -3.65
N LYS A 97 -0.95 17.34 -4.94
CA LYS A 97 -0.46 18.58 -5.57
C LYS A 97 -1.59 19.63 -5.74
N THR A 98 -2.77 19.41 -5.17
CA THR A 98 -3.81 20.45 -5.17
C THR A 98 -3.40 21.60 -4.24
N ASP A 99 -4.10 22.71 -4.36
CA ASP A 99 -4.02 23.87 -3.46
C ASP A 99 -4.92 23.72 -2.21
N SER A 100 -5.56 22.56 -2.03
CA SER A 100 -6.49 22.29 -0.95
C SER A 100 -6.13 21.04 -0.14
N ILE A 101 -6.64 20.97 1.09
CA ILE A 101 -6.55 19.76 1.91
C ILE A 101 -7.51 18.73 1.35
N VAL A 102 -7.02 17.51 1.08
CA VAL A 102 -7.87 16.39 0.72
C VAL A 102 -8.23 15.62 1.98
N LYS A 103 -9.54 15.47 2.22
CA LYS A 103 -10.12 14.63 3.26
C LYS A 103 -10.43 13.25 2.69
N LEU A 104 -9.84 12.20 3.28
CA LEU A 104 -10.11 10.81 2.90
C LEU A 104 -10.82 10.08 4.03
N PRO A 105 -11.93 9.37 3.76
CA PRO A 105 -12.53 8.50 4.75
C PRO A 105 -11.56 7.36 5.07
N ALA A 106 -11.53 6.97 6.34
CA ALA A 106 -10.69 5.89 6.83
C ALA A 106 -11.44 5.06 7.88
N GLN A 107 -11.00 3.83 8.04
CA GLN A 107 -11.43 2.96 9.13
C GLN A 107 -10.20 2.49 9.89
N ASP A 108 -10.04 2.91 11.15
CA ASP A 108 -8.83 2.64 11.94
C ASP A 108 -7.55 3.05 11.17
N SER A 109 -7.59 4.27 10.62
CA SER A 109 -6.56 4.88 9.77
C SER A 109 -6.27 4.13 8.46
N ARG A 110 -6.99 3.05 8.17
CA ARG A 110 -6.91 2.36 6.87
C ARG A 110 -7.71 3.11 5.83
N LEU A 111 -7.03 3.52 4.76
CA LEU A 111 -7.67 4.09 3.58
C LEU A 111 -8.56 3.06 2.89
N TYR A 112 -9.62 3.53 2.23
CA TYR A 112 -10.39 2.71 1.29
C TYR A 112 -9.65 2.57 -0.05
N LEU A 113 -8.44 2.00 0.03
CA LEU A 113 -7.53 1.74 -1.08
C LEU A 113 -7.36 0.23 -1.24
N LYS A 114 -7.60 -0.27 -2.46
CA LYS A 114 -7.53 -1.71 -2.75
C LYS A 114 -6.99 -1.97 -4.16
N ARG A 115 -6.37 -3.13 -4.34
CA ARG A 115 -5.88 -3.61 -5.64
C ARG A 115 -6.96 -4.35 -6.42
N GLN A 116 -7.02 -4.04 -7.71
CA GLN A 116 -7.86 -4.68 -8.71
C GLN A 116 -7.01 -5.38 -9.78
N VAL A 117 -7.60 -6.40 -10.40
CA VAL A 117 -7.10 -7.04 -11.62
C VAL A 117 -8.12 -6.91 -12.74
N PHE A 118 -7.64 -6.74 -13.98
CA PHE A 118 -8.47 -6.83 -15.16
C PHE A 118 -8.60 -8.30 -15.57
N TYR A 119 -9.80 -8.87 -15.42
CA TYR A 119 -10.04 -10.29 -15.69
C TYR A 119 -11.48 -10.54 -16.19
N ASN A 120 -11.60 -11.22 -17.32
CA ASN A 120 -12.84 -11.41 -18.09
C ASN A 120 -13.52 -10.07 -18.41
N ASP A 121 -12.76 -9.19 -19.07
CA ASP A 121 -13.19 -7.88 -19.58
C ASP A 121 -13.76 -6.92 -18.53
N LYS A 122 -13.36 -7.10 -17.27
CA LYS A 122 -13.71 -6.18 -16.18
C LYS A 122 -12.67 -6.13 -15.08
N TRP A 123 -12.63 -4.99 -14.41
CA TRP A 123 -11.87 -4.82 -13.18
C TRP A 123 -12.56 -5.56 -12.03
N ARG A 124 -11.77 -6.31 -11.27
CA ARG A 124 -12.23 -7.09 -10.12
C ARG A 124 -11.26 -6.92 -8.96
N ASP A 125 -11.82 -6.75 -7.77
CA ASP A 125 -11.02 -6.66 -6.55
C ASP A 125 -10.30 -7.99 -6.28
N ILE A 126 -9.03 -7.93 -5.89
CA ILE A 126 -8.25 -9.07 -5.35
C ILE A 126 -7.74 -8.80 -3.94
N GLU A 127 -8.23 -7.72 -3.34
CA GLU A 127 -8.06 -7.31 -1.95
C GLU A 127 -9.45 -6.96 -1.41
N TYR A 128 -9.62 -6.91 -0.10
CA TYR A 128 -10.88 -6.53 0.52
C TYR A 128 -10.66 -5.56 1.68
N LEU A 129 -11.65 -4.71 1.91
CA LEU A 129 -11.64 -3.73 2.98
C LEU A 129 -12.64 -4.20 4.04
N PRO A 130 -12.17 -4.56 5.24
CA PRO A 130 -13.03 -5.18 6.22
C PRO A 130 -13.91 -4.16 6.94
N SER A 131 -15.19 -4.47 7.15
CA SER A 131 -16.09 -3.66 7.97
C SER A 131 -15.82 -3.83 9.47
N SER A 132 -15.97 -2.74 10.22
CA SER A 132 -15.98 -2.74 11.69
C SER A 132 -17.40 -2.53 12.18
N TRP A 133 -17.84 -3.25 13.21
CA TRP A 133 -19.11 -2.93 13.87
C TRP A 133 -18.98 -1.76 14.86
N CYS A 134 -17.75 -1.37 15.20
CA CYS A 134 -17.47 -0.24 16.07
C CYS A 134 -17.54 1.06 15.27
N GLY A 135 -18.59 1.87 15.51
CA GLY A 135 -18.76 3.17 14.85
C GLY A 135 -17.57 4.12 15.05
N ASN A 136 -16.85 3.99 16.17
CA ASN A 136 -15.68 4.80 16.49
C ASN A 136 -14.45 4.51 15.61
N SER A 137 -14.43 3.37 14.91
CA SER A 137 -13.37 3.07 13.95
C SER A 137 -13.38 4.02 12.74
N TYR A 138 -14.52 4.66 12.46
CA TYR A 138 -14.70 5.47 11.26
C TYR A 138 -14.33 6.93 11.53
N HIS A 139 -13.39 7.44 10.75
CA HIS A 139 -12.94 8.83 10.81
C HIS A 139 -12.42 9.27 9.44
N SER A 140 -11.79 10.44 9.37
CA SER A 140 -11.08 10.89 8.18
C SER A 140 -9.61 11.20 8.44
N VAL A 141 -8.77 10.82 7.49
CA VAL A 141 -7.37 11.26 7.44
C VAL A 141 -7.23 12.37 6.41
N PHE A 142 -6.31 13.29 6.67
CA PHE A 142 -6.14 14.50 5.89
C PHE A 142 -4.73 14.58 5.34
N ILE A 143 -4.63 15.03 4.08
CA ILE A 143 -3.36 15.32 3.42
C ILE A 143 -3.38 16.76 2.90
N LYS A 144 -2.42 17.58 3.33
CA LYS A 144 -2.34 19.00 2.96
C LYS A 144 -1.82 19.17 1.53
N PRO A 145 -1.94 20.37 0.96
CA PRO A 145 -1.25 20.73 -0.26
C PRO A 145 0.24 20.38 -0.21
N ASN A 146 0.77 19.87 -1.32
CA ASN A 146 2.16 19.49 -1.49
C ASN A 146 2.65 18.41 -0.52
N GLU A 147 1.79 17.47 -0.16
CA GLU A 147 2.14 16.30 0.64
C GLU A 147 1.86 14.98 -0.11
N TYR A 148 2.48 13.90 0.36
CA TYR A 148 2.23 12.55 -0.12
C TYR A 148 2.32 11.53 1.03
N TRP A 149 1.63 10.40 0.86
CA TRP A 149 1.95 9.16 1.57
C TRP A 149 2.69 8.21 0.63
N ASP A 150 3.60 7.42 1.18
CA ASP A 150 4.07 6.19 0.54
C ASP A 150 3.73 4.97 1.39
N PHE A 151 3.41 3.89 0.70
CA PHE A 151 3.02 2.62 1.28
C PHE A 151 3.81 1.50 0.61
N ASN A 152 3.93 0.37 1.30
CA ASN A 152 4.43 -0.86 0.70
C ASN A 152 3.25 -1.75 0.35
N ALA A 153 3.23 -2.25 -0.88
CA ALA A 153 2.27 -3.24 -1.33
C ALA A 153 3.03 -4.52 -1.71
N PRO A 154 2.52 -5.73 -1.41
CA PRO A 154 3.24 -6.96 -1.72
C PRO A 154 3.31 -7.16 -3.22
N CYS A 155 4.47 -7.62 -3.69
CA CYS A 155 4.56 -8.28 -4.98
C CYS A 155 3.72 -9.56 -4.90
N LEU A 156 2.89 -9.83 -5.93
CA LEU A 156 2.07 -11.03 -5.99
C LEU A 156 2.61 -11.95 -7.08
N THR A 157 2.51 -13.25 -6.83
CA THR A 157 2.73 -14.27 -7.86
C THR A 157 1.52 -15.19 -7.96
N GLY A 158 1.38 -15.88 -9.09
CA GLY A 158 0.26 -16.75 -9.36
C GLY A 158 0.23 -17.27 -10.79
N LYS A 159 -0.79 -18.07 -11.10
CA LYS A 159 -0.89 -18.78 -12.39
C LYS A 159 -1.44 -17.94 -13.54
N ILE A 160 -2.06 -16.80 -13.26
CA ILE A 160 -2.76 -15.99 -14.27
C ILE A 160 -2.07 -14.63 -14.36
N GLU A 161 -1.55 -14.31 -15.54
CA GLU A 161 -1.06 -12.97 -15.86
C GLU A 161 -2.23 -12.03 -16.12
N ALA A 162 -2.15 -10.80 -15.60
CA ALA A 162 -3.17 -9.78 -15.80
C ALA A 162 -2.59 -8.37 -15.63
N LYS A 163 -3.38 -7.37 -16.02
CA LYS A 163 -3.17 -5.99 -15.63
C LYS A 163 -3.79 -5.71 -14.27
N PHE A 164 -3.12 -4.87 -13.50
CA PHE A 164 -3.48 -4.46 -12.15
C PHE A 164 -3.61 -2.94 -12.10
N ARG A 165 -4.40 -2.47 -11.14
CA ARG A 165 -4.44 -1.06 -10.71
C ARG A 165 -4.85 -1.00 -9.24
N PHE A 166 -4.65 0.14 -8.62
CA PHE A 166 -5.28 0.45 -7.34
C PHE A 166 -6.48 1.36 -7.54
N GLU A 167 -7.48 1.19 -6.69
CA GLU A 167 -8.69 2.02 -6.60
C GLU A 167 -8.73 2.65 -5.21
N LEU A 168 -8.72 3.99 -5.15
CA LEU A 168 -8.96 4.77 -3.93
C LEU A 168 -10.35 5.37 -3.97
N TYR A 169 -11.17 5.06 -2.97
CA TYR A 169 -12.39 5.78 -2.71
C TYR A 169 -12.07 7.08 -1.96
N VAL A 170 -12.47 8.22 -2.54
CA VAL A 170 -12.30 9.55 -1.94
C VAL A 170 -13.60 10.03 -1.32
N ASN A 171 -14.69 9.97 -2.09
CA ASN A 171 -16.06 10.26 -1.64
C ASN A 171 -17.07 9.70 -2.66
N GLU A 172 -18.36 9.91 -2.41
CA GLU A 172 -19.46 9.38 -3.25
C GLU A 172 -19.36 9.75 -4.73
N ASN A 173 -18.71 10.87 -5.06
CA ASN A 173 -18.59 11.39 -6.42
C ASN A 173 -17.20 11.18 -7.02
N LEU A 174 -16.24 10.64 -6.26
CA LEU A 174 -14.85 10.56 -6.69
C LEU A 174 -14.17 9.26 -6.26
N ILE A 175 -13.74 8.52 -7.28
CA ILE A 175 -12.84 7.38 -7.19
C ILE A 175 -11.62 7.69 -8.04
N ILE A 176 -10.43 7.39 -7.51
CA ILE A 176 -9.16 7.60 -8.21
C ILE A 176 -8.51 6.26 -8.48
N TYR A 177 -7.91 6.14 -9.65
CA TYR A 177 -7.19 4.95 -10.09
C TYR A 177 -5.70 5.25 -10.21
N SER A 178 -4.87 4.27 -9.87
CA SER A 178 -3.43 4.33 -10.20
C SER A 178 -3.18 4.08 -11.68
N ASN A 179 -1.94 4.30 -12.11
CA ASN A 179 -1.44 3.69 -13.35
C ASN A 179 -1.64 2.17 -13.36
N GLU A 180 -1.82 1.62 -14.55
CA GLU A 180 -1.87 0.17 -14.76
C GLU A 180 -0.47 -0.44 -14.69
N PHE A 181 -0.39 -1.69 -14.22
CA PHE A 181 0.86 -2.45 -14.21
C PHE A 181 0.60 -3.95 -14.40
N SER A 182 1.56 -4.68 -14.95
CA SER A 182 1.45 -6.13 -15.14
C SER A 182 1.82 -6.89 -13.86
N GLY A 183 1.23 -8.08 -13.70
CA GLY A 183 1.59 -9.01 -12.64
C GLY A 183 0.85 -10.33 -12.76
N ASN A 184 0.95 -11.14 -11.71
CA ASN A 184 0.32 -12.46 -11.67
C ASN A 184 -0.57 -12.61 -10.43
N PHE A 185 -1.68 -13.32 -10.57
CA PHE A 185 -2.58 -13.65 -9.47
C PHE A 185 -3.14 -15.07 -9.59
N ASN A 186 -3.74 -15.56 -8.51
CA ASN A 186 -4.50 -16.80 -8.47
C ASN A 186 -6.01 -16.51 -8.53
N LYS A 187 -6.74 -17.28 -9.35
CA LYS A 187 -8.20 -17.14 -9.51
C LYS A 187 -8.98 -17.13 -8.18
N LYS A 188 -8.51 -17.86 -7.15
CA LYS A 188 -9.16 -17.90 -5.83
C LYS A 188 -9.13 -16.56 -5.09
N GLN A 189 -8.20 -15.65 -5.43
CA GLN A 189 -8.17 -14.27 -4.92
C GLN A 189 -9.37 -13.44 -5.39
N LEU A 190 -10.16 -13.90 -6.36
CA LEU A 190 -11.40 -13.21 -6.75
C LEU A 190 -12.57 -13.50 -5.81
N ILE A 191 -12.46 -14.50 -4.94
CA ILE A 191 -13.60 -15.10 -4.23
C ILE A 191 -13.36 -15.17 -2.73
N LYS A 192 -12.24 -15.77 -2.30
CA LYS A 192 -12.01 -16.08 -0.89
C LYS A 192 -11.31 -14.91 -0.21
N GLU A 193 -11.84 -14.41 0.90
CA GLU A 193 -11.14 -13.42 1.75
C GLU A 193 -10.11 -14.11 2.66
N GLN A 194 -9.05 -13.39 3.04
CA GLN A 194 -8.09 -13.84 4.06
C GLN A 194 -8.81 -14.26 5.35
N GLY A 195 -9.87 -13.52 5.65
CA GLY A 195 -10.68 -13.64 6.84
C GLY A 195 -9.98 -13.17 8.11
N HIS A 196 -10.77 -13.10 9.17
CA HIS A 196 -10.38 -12.69 10.51
C HIS A 196 -11.35 -13.31 11.51
N LYS A 197 -10.85 -13.74 12.65
CA LYS A 197 -11.68 -14.22 13.76
C LYS A 197 -11.52 -13.26 14.93
N PRO A 198 -12.59 -12.58 15.36
CA PRO A 198 -12.53 -11.73 16.54
C PRO A 198 -11.94 -12.48 17.73
N VAL A 199 -10.92 -11.91 18.37
CA VAL A 199 -10.33 -12.49 19.60
C VAL A 199 -11.00 -11.99 20.88
N GLY A 200 -11.96 -11.06 20.79
CA GLY A 200 -12.73 -10.56 21.93
C GLY A 200 -13.61 -9.36 21.57
N LEU A 201 -14.25 -8.76 22.59
CA LEU A 201 -15.11 -7.58 22.40
C LEU A 201 -14.38 -6.35 21.86
N MET A 202 -13.06 -6.28 22.04
CA MET A 202 -12.22 -5.18 21.55
C MET A 202 -11.72 -5.40 20.12
N ASP A 203 -12.16 -6.46 19.45
CA ASP A 203 -11.79 -6.80 18.09
C ASP A 203 -13.02 -6.72 17.17
N PRO A 204 -13.27 -5.55 16.53
CA PRO A 204 -14.57 -5.26 15.96
C PRO A 204 -14.79 -5.79 14.53
N TYR A 205 -13.98 -6.74 14.09
CA TYR A 205 -13.88 -7.19 12.70
C TYR A 205 -14.48 -8.58 12.50
N ASN A 206 -15.46 -8.73 11.61
CA ASN A 206 -16.30 -9.94 11.53
C ASN A 206 -16.13 -10.76 10.24
N ASN A 207 -15.04 -10.58 9.51
CA ASN A 207 -14.86 -11.06 8.15
C ASN A 207 -13.58 -11.83 7.99
#